data_AF-A0A177HB66-F1
#
_entry.id   AF-A0A177HB66-F1
#
_cell.length_a   1.000
_cell.length_b   1.000
_cell.length_c   1.000
_cell.angle_alpha   90.00
_cell.angle_beta   90.00
_cell.angle_gamma   90.00
#
_symmetry.space_group_name_H-M   'P 1'
#
loop_
_entity.id
_entity.type
_entity.pdbx_description
1 polymer ?
#
loop_
_entity_poly.entity_id
_entity_poly.type
_entity_poly.pdbx_seq_one_letter_code
_entity_poly.pdbx_strand_id
1 'polypeptide(L)' 'MSKPIVQKVCPIVSRCSNATPEILMFRHLLAGIQLVKGTVEPSENPADAARRELF' A
#
# COMPACT_ATOMS: atom_id res chain seq x y z
N MET A 1 21.58 -12.07 12.46
CA MET A 1 20.97 -11.94 11.12
C MET A 1 20.65 -10.46 10.90
N SER A 2 21.05 -9.86 9.78
CA SER A 2 20.71 -8.46 9.46
C SER A 2 19.21 -8.35 9.15
N LYS A 3 18.57 -7.28 9.62
CA LYS A 3 17.16 -6.99 9.35
C LYS A 3 16.95 -6.81 7.83
N PRO A 4 15.89 -7.38 7.22
CA PRO A 4 15.60 -7.15 5.81
C PRO A 4 15.26 -5.67 5.56
N ILE A 5 15.81 -5.12 4.46
CA ILE A 5 15.53 -3.75 4.02
C ILE A 5 14.21 -3.77 3.27
N VAL A 6 13.21 -3.05 3.79
CA VAL A 6 11.91 -2.86 3.11
C VAL A 6 12.07 -1.71 2.12
N GLN A 7 11.93 -2.00 0.82
CA GLN A 7 12.10 -0.99 -0.25
C GLN A 7 10.78 -0.45 -0.79
N LYS A 8 9.71 -1.22 -0.66
CA LYS A 8 8.39 -0.90 -1.20
C LYS A 8 7.31 -1.12 -0.15
N VAL A 9 6.30 -0.28 -0.22
CA VAL A 9 5.09 -0.37 0.59
C VAL A 9 3.87 -0.27 -0.30
N CYS A 10 2.79 -0.92 0.09
CA CYS A 10 1.52 -0.93 -0.61
C CYS A 10 0.42 -0.84 0.45
N PRO A 11 -0.06 0.37 0.80
CA PRO A 11 -1.17 0.50 1.75
C PRO A 11 -2.42 -0.22 1.21
N ILE A 12 -3.10 -0.95 2.09
CA ILE A 12 -4.34 -1.66 1.79
C ILE A 12 -5.45 -1.05 2.65
N VAL A 13 -6.43 -0.43 2.00
CA VAL A 13 -7.67 -0.01 2.66
C VAL A 13 -8.69 -1.11 2.46
N SER A 14 -9.17 -1.69 3.56
CA SER A 14 -10.18 -2.74 3.55
C SER A 14 -11.44 -2.30 4.26
N ARG A 15 -12.59 -2.78 3.78
CA ARG A 15 -13.86 -2.72 4.52
C ARG A 15 -14.32 -4.13 4.87
N CYS A 16 -14.77 -4.30 6.12
CA CYS A 16 -15.27 -5.58 6.64
C CYS A 16 -16.74 -5.48 7.05
N SER A 17 -17.50 -4.55 6.46
CA SER A 17 -18.92 -4.33 6.79
C SER A 17 -19.86 -5.39 6.21
N ASN A 18 -19.35 -6.25 5.32
CA ASN A 18 -20.11 -7.26 4.58
C ASN A 18 -19.61 -8.67 4.93
N ALA A 19 -20.34 -9.70 4.49
CA ALA A 19 -19.96 -11.10 4.68
C ALA A 19 -18.60 -11.46 4.02
N THR A 20 -18.14 -10.65 3.06
CA THR A 20 -16.83 -10.81 2.42
C THR A 20 -15.99 -9.55 2.64
N PRO A 21 -14.72 -9.68 3.10
CA PRO A 21 -13.80 -8.57 3.16
C PRO A 21 -13.51 -8.01 1.76
N GLU A 22 -13.53 -6.69 1.63
CA GLU A 22 -13.29 -6.01 0.36
C GLU A 22 -12.10 -5.07 0.48
N ILE A 23 -11.33 -4.95 -0.60
CA ILE A 23 -10.16 -4.06 -0.70
C ILE A 23 -10.49 -2.93 -1.67
N LEU A 24 -10.18 -1.70 -1.28
CA LEU A 24 -10.26 -0.55 -2.16
C LEU A 24 -9.15 -0.62 -3.21
N MET A 25 -9.54 -0.54 -4.49
CA MET A 25 -8.63 -0.54 -5.63
C MET A 25 -8.96 0.61 -6.58
N PHE A 26 -7.96 1.07 -7.31
CA PHE A 26 -8.11 2.11 -8.34
C PHE A 26 -8.23 1.47 -9.71
N ARG A 27 -9.14 1.96 -10.55
CA ARG A 27 -9.24 1.55 -11.94
C ARG A 27 -8.63 2.65 -12.81
N HIS A 28 -7.46 2.37 -13.36
CA HIS A 28 -6.82 3.21 -14.37
C HIS A 28 -7.30 2.81 -15.77
N LEU A 29 -7.60 3.80 -16.61
CA LEU A 29 -8.18 3.57 -17.93
C LEU A 29 -7.27 2.72 -18.84
N LEU A 30 -5.96 2.91 -18.74
CA LEU A 30 -4.96 2.23 -19.59
C LEU A 30 -4.21 1.10 -18.89
N ALA A 31 -4.24 1.04 -17.56
CA ALA A 31 -3.38 0.15 -16.77
C ALA A 31 -4.19 -0.85 -15.91
N GLY A 32 -5.51 -0.87 -16.07
CA GLY A 32 -6.38 -1.80 -15.37
C GLY A 32 -6.55 -1.47 -13.88
N ILE A 33 -6.64 -2.50 -13.06
CA ILE A 33 -6.87 -2.38 -11.63
C ILE A 33 -5.53 -2.28 -10.89
N GLN A 34 -5.41 -1.29 -10.01
CA GLN A 34 -4.18 -0.97 -9.31
C GLN A 34 -4.41 -0.75 -7.82
N LEU A 35 -3.38 -1.07 -7.05
CA LEU A 35 -3.22 -0.64 -5.67
C LEU A 35 -2.16 0.46 -5.62
N VAL A 36 -2.32 1.37 -4.67
CA VAL A 36 -1.33 2.40 -4.43
C VAL A 36 -0.10 1.76 -3.80
N LYS A 37 1.08 2.13 -4.31
CA LYS A 37 2.36 1.64 -3.81
C LYS A 37 3.42 2.72 -3.94
N GLY A 38 4.37 2.70 -3.01
CA GLY A 38 5.47 3.65 -2.96
C GLY A 38 6.81 3.03 -2.66
N THR A 39 7.83 3.87 -2.74
CA THR A 39 9.18 3.56 -2.27
C THR A 39 9.30 4.00 -0.81
N VAL A 40 9.95 3.18 0.01
CA VAL A 40 10.39 3.59 1.35
C VAL A 40 11.67 4.41 1.19
N GLU A 41 11.65 5.65 1.63
CA GLU A 41 12.82 6.53 1.56
C GLU A 41 13.89 6.13 2.57
N PRO A 42 15.17 6.49 2.36
CA PRO A 42 16.23 6.22 3.32
C PRO A 42 15.87 6.72 4.72
N SER A 43 16.01 5.85 5.72
CA SER A 43 15.66 6.12 7.13
C SER A 43 14.17 6.34 7.41
N GLU A 44 13.29 6.21 6.42
CA GLU A 44 11.83 6.28 6.61
C GLU A 44 11.30 4.99 7.26
N ASN A 45 10.39 5.15 8.22
CA ASN A 45 9.66 4.00 8.74
C ASN A 45 8.69 3.48 7.67
N PRO A 46 8.67 2.18 7.33
CA PRO A 46 7.74 1.64 6.35
C PRO A 46 6.26 1.93 6.61
N ALA A 47 5.85 2.05 7.89
CA ALA A 47 4.48 2.41 8.23
C ALA A 47 4.15 3.86 7.86
N ASP A 48 5.11 4.78 8.05
CA ASP A 48 4.95 6.18 7.66
C ASP A 48 4.96 6.33 6.13
N ALA A 49 5.84 5.58 5.44
CA ALA A 49 5.83 5.49 3.99
C ALA A 49 4.45 5.02 3.47
N ALA A 50 3.89 3.95 4.06
CA ALA A 50 2.59 3.43 3.66
C ALA A 50 1.46 4.45 3.89
N ARG A 51 1.51 5.21 4.99
CA ARG A 51 0.55 6.30 5.25
C ARG A 51 0.70 7.43 4.23
N ARG A 52 1.92 7.87 3.94
CA ARG A 52 2.22 8.92 2.95
C ARG A 52 1.69 8.57 1.57
N GLU A 53 1.83 7.33 1.13
CA GLU A 53 1.32 6.90 -0.18
C GLU A 53 -0.22 6.87 -0.24
N LEU A 54 -0.92 6.83 0.89
CA LEU A 54 -2.39 6.81 0.91
C LEU A 54 -3.03 8.21 0.77
N PHE A 55 -2.29 9.30 1.05
CA PHE A 55 -2.77 10.69 1.06
C PHE A 55 -2.17 11.50 -0.09
#